data_AF-A0A6H0JRT7-F1
#
_entry.id   AF-A0A6H0JRT7-F1
#
_cell.length_a   1.000
_cell.length_b   1.000
_cell.length_c   1.000
_cell.angle_alpha   90.00
_cell.angle_beta   90.00
_cell.angle_gamma   90.00
#
_symmetry.space_group_name_H-M   'P 1'
#
loop_
_entity.id
_entity.type
_entity.pdbx_description
1 polymer ?
#
loop_
_entity_poly.entity_id
_entity_poly.type
_entity_poly.pdbx_seq_one_letter_code
_entity_poly.pdbx_strand_id
1 'polypeptide(L)'
;MAKWRRWKKVLQKIETKRILSTQVKALAENVCMSAHKTRRVIDQIRGRSYEETLMLLELMPYRASYPIFKLVYSAAANASHNKSFNEADSVISKAEVNGGTIVKRLKPRARGRSYPIKRPTCHIIIVVRDSSKKKTDQDIYLEREDEWNIIDRYREKEREREKKEKEREEKYGQKNKSPWFPTWWGKPKA
;
A
#
# COMPACT_ATOMS: atom_id res chain seq x y z
N MET A 1 -24.27 2.82 9.62
CA MET A 1 -23.05 1.97 9.50
C MET A 1 -22.13 2.30 8.32
N ALA A 2 -22.59 2.93 7.22
CA ALA A 2 -21.75 3.25 6.06
C ALA A 2 -20.76 4.43 6.24
N LYS A 3 -21.11 5.41 7.09
CA LYS A 3 -20.28 6.61 7.39
C LYS A 3 -18.89 6.26 7.95
N TRP A 4 -18.81 5.32 8.89
CA TRP A 4 -17.53 4.91 9.50
C TRP A 4 -16.53 4.25 8.54
N ARG A 5 -16.99 3.52 7.51
CA ARG A 5 -16.11 2.89 6.52
C ARG A 5 -15.44 3.93 5.60
N ARG A 6 -16.12 5.05 5.34
CA ARG A 6 -15.61 6.13 4.47
C ARG A 6 -14.48 6.90 5.15
N TRP A 7 -14.61 7.14 6.45
CA TRP A 7 -13.60 7.83 7.27
C TRP A 7 -12.36 6.99 7.49
N LYS A 8 -12.54 5.67 7.70
CA LYS A 8 -11.43 4.72 7.79
C LYS A 8 -10.58 4.71 6.52
N LYS A 9 -11.21 4.78 5.34
CA LYS A 9 -10.50 4.87 4.04
C LYS A 9 -9.74 6.18 3.85
N VAL A 10 -10.27 7.30 4.35
CA VAL A 10 -9.61 8.61 4.25
C VAL A 10 -8.36 8.66 5.11
N LEU A 11 -8.45 8.25 6.38
CA LEU A 11 -7.29 8.17 7.28
C LEU A 11 -6.20 7.25 6.72
N GLN A 12 -6.60 6.08 6.23
CA GLN A 12 -5.68 5.11 5.62
C GLN A 12 -5.00 5.66 4.34
N LYS A 13 -5.68 6.55 3.59
CA LYS A 13 -5.11 7.22 2.41
C LYS A 13 -4.09 8.30 2.78
N ILE A 14 -4.27 8.99 3.90
CA ILE A 14 -3.35 10.03 4.39
C ILE A 14 -2.07 9.37 4.92
N GLU A 15 -2.24 8.35 5.75
CA GLU A 15 -1.15 7.58 6.36
C GLU A 15 -0.26 6.91 5.30
N THR A 16 -0.86 6.36 4.23
CA THR A 16 -0.11 5.80 3.10
C THR A 16 0.65 6.85 2.29
N LYS A 17 0.09 8.06 2.13
CA LYS A 17 0.76 9.17 1.41
C LYS A 17 1.98 9.68 2.16
N ARG A 18 1.97 9.63 3.50
CA ARG A 18 3.11 9.94 4.37
C ARG A 18 4.26 8.97 4.25
N ILE A 19 3.98 7.67 4.31
CA ILE A 19 5.02 6.64 4.19
C ILE A 19 5.74 6.78 2.83
N LEU A 20 5.01 7.22 1.80
CA LEU A 20 5.53 7.48 0.47
C LEU A 20 6.36 8.75 0.34
N SER A 21 6.45 9.67 1.31
CA SER A 21 7.30 10.88 1.19
C SER A 21 8.75 10.58 1.56
N THR A 22 8.99 9.84 2.64
CA THR A 22 10.35 9.54 3.15
C THR A 22 10.97 8.28 2.56
N GLN A 23 10.19 7.45 1.85
CA GLN A 23 10.66 6.14 1.37
C GLN A 23 10.44 5.94 -0.12
N VAL A 24 11.41 5.34 -0.81
CA VAL A 24 11.30 5.00 -2.23
C VAL A 24 11.18 3.50 -2.36
N LYS A 25 10.17 3.06 -3.09
CA LYS A 25 9.88 1.64 -3.31
C LYS A 25 10.31 1.26 -4.72
N ALA A 26 11.08 0.18 -4.83
CA ALA A 26 11.40 -0.49 -6.07
C ALA A 26 10.80 -1.90 -6.10
N LEU A 27 10.34 -2.30 -7.28
CA LEU A 27 9.64 -3.57 -7.50
C LEU A 27 10.28 -4.31 -8.67
N ALA A 28 10.63 -5.57 -8.47
CA ALA A 28 10.95 -6.50 -9.54
C ALA A 28 9.87 -7.58 -9.61
N GLU A 29 9.17 -7.67 -10.73
CA GLU A 29 8.07 -8.61 -10.92
C GLU A 29 8.49 -9.83 -11.75
N ASN A 30 7.86 -10.97 -11.46
CA ASN A 30 8.00 -12.21 -12.23
C ASN A 30 9.46 -12.69 -12.39
N VAL A 31 10.30 -12.48 -11.38
CA VAL A 31 11.68 -12.99 -11.39
C VAL A 31 11.62 -14.52 -11.35
N CYS A 32 12.25 -15.18 -12.32
CA CYS A 32 12.26 -16.64 -12.49
C CYS A 32 13.15 -17.35 -11.46
N MET A 33 12.83 -17.18 -10.18
CA MET A 33 13.56 -17.73 -9.05
C MET A 33 12.61 -18.19 -7.95
N SER A 34 13.09 -19.13 -7.13
CA SER A 34 12.37 -19.55 -5.93
C SER A 34 12.48 -18.48 -4.84
N ALA A 35 11.34 -18.08 -4.27
CA ALA A 35 11.28 -17.11 -3.18
C ALA A 35 12.22 -17.47 -2.01
N HIS A 36 12.34 -18.76 -1.64
CA HIS A 36 13.23 -19.18 -0.56
C HIS A 36 14.72 -18.93 -0.86
N LYS A 37 15.14 -19.14 -2.11
CA LYS A 37 16.54 -18.87 -2.52
C LYS A 37 16.82 -17.37 -2.51
N THR A 38 15.85 -16.56 -2.93
CA THR A 38 15.98 -15.10 -2.92
C THR A 38 15.96 -14.53 -1.50
N ARG A 39 15.12 -15.07 -0.60
CA ARG A 39 15.05 -14.67 0.82
C ARG A 39 16.40 -14.81 1.53
N ARG A 40 17.15 -15.87 1.24
CA ARG A 40 18.51 -16.08 1.78
C ARG A 40 19.42 -14.86 1.60
N VAL A 41 19.33 -14.18 0.47
CA VAL A 41 20.12 -12.96 0.18
C VAL A 41 19.44 -11.73 0.77
N ILE A 42 18.13 -11.60 0.61
CA ILE A 42 17.35 -10.46 1.09
C ILE A 42 17.44 -10.27 2.61
N ASP A 43 17.48 -11.36 3.37
CA ASP A 43 17.60 -11.30 4.83
C ASP A 43 18.95 -10.73 5.28
N GLN A 44 20.01 -10.81 4.46
CA GLN A 44 21.34 -10.27 4.79
C GLN A 44 21.43 -8.75 4.58
N ILE A 45 20.71 -8.23 3.58
CA ILE A 45 20.77 -6.81 3.19
C ILE A 45 19.76 -5.93 3.95
N ARG A 46 18.85 -6.54 4.71
CA ARG A 46 17.82 -5.81 5.46
C ARG A 46 18.49 -4.96 6.55
N GLY A 47 18.26 -3.64 6.53
CA GLY A 47 18.81 -2.70 7.49
C GLY A 47 20.26 -2.28 7.24
N ARG A 48 20.87 -2.71 6.13
CA ARG A 48 22.22 -2.30 5.72
C ARG A 48 22.21 -0.97 4.97
N SER A 49 23.35 -0.28 4.97
CA SER A 49 23.55 0.89 4.11
C SER A 49 23.61 0.46 2.64
N TYR A 50 23.37 1.43 1.75
CA TYR A 50 23.42 1.20 0.30
C TYR A 50 24.80 0.70 -0.15
N GLU A 51 25.87 1.36 0.29
CA GLU A 51 27.25 1.03 -0.06
C GLU A 51 27.64 -0.40 0.39
N GLU A 52 27.37 -0.74 1.66
CA GLU A 52 27.60 -2.09 2.19
C GLU A 52 26.85 -3.15 1.38
N THR A 53 25.62 -2.82 0.97
CA THR A 53 24.78 -3.74 0.21
C THR A 53 25.36 -4.00 -1.18
N LEU A 54 25.87 -2.99 -1.88
CA LEU A 54 26.48 -3.17 -3.20
C LEU A 54 27.69 -4.12 -3.12
N MET A 55 28.62 -3.85 -2.19
CA MET A 55 29.80 -4.70 -1.99
C MET A 55 29.44 -6.14 -1.66
N LEU A 56 28.47 -6.33 -0.76
CA LEU A 56 28.02 -7.65 -0.34
C LEU A 56 27.33 -8.42 -1.47
N LEU A 57 26.50 -7.74 -2.28
CA LEU A 57 25.82 -8.39 -3.41
C LEU A 57 26.77 -8.76 -4.55
N GLU A 58 27.81 -7.99 -4.79
CA GLU A 58 28.83 -8.29 -5.80
C GLU A 58 29.65 -9.54 -5.45
N LEU A 59 30.00 -9.70 -4.17
CA LEU A 59 30.86 -10.79 -3.71
C LEU A 59 30.10 -12.07 -3.33
N MET A 60 28.78 -12.01 -3.22
CA MET A 60 27.98 -13.17 -2.81
C MET A 60 27.97 -14.29 -3.87
N PRO A 61 28.15 -15.56 -3.49
CA PRO A 61 28.19 -16.69 -4.44
C PRO A 61 26.80 -17.10 -4.97
N TYR A 62 25.75 -16.37 -4.62
CA TYR A 62 24.38 -16.74 -4.95
C TYR A 62 23.93 -16.10 -6.28
N ARG A 63 23.33 -16.91 -7.16
CA ARG A 63 22.67 -16.39 -8.38
C ARG A 63 21.60 -15.33 -8.11
N ALA A 64 20.98 -15.37 -6.92
CA ALA A 64 19.97 -14.39 -6.49
C ALA A 64 20.54 -12.98 -6.35
N SER A 65 21.84 -12.82 -6.15
CA SER A 65 22.46 -11.53 -5.90
C SER A 65 22.37 -10.61 -7.11
N TYR A 66 22.54 -11.14 -8.33
CA TYR A 66 22.50 -10.33 -9.55
C TYR A 66 21.16 -9.60 -9.81
N PRO A 67 19.97 -10.26 -9.76
CA PRO A 67 18.71 -9.54 -9.91
C PRO A 67 18.44 -8.55 -8.76
N ILE A 68 18.90 -8.88 -7.54
CA ILE A 68 18.75 -7.98 -6.38
C ILE A 68 19.65 -6.75 -6.54
N PHE A 69 20.89 -6.93 -7.00
CA PHE A 69 21.85 -5.85 -7.26
C PHE A 69 21.28 -4.82 -8.23
N LYS A 70 20.75 -5.29 -9.37
CA LYS A 70 20.08 -4.41 -10.34
C LYS A 70 18.91 -3.63 -9.72
N LEU A 71 18.14 -4.30 -8.87
CA LEU A 71 16.98 -3.69 -8.22
C LEU A 71 17.40 -2.63 -7.19
N VAL A 72 18.44 -2.90 -6.39
CA VAL A 72 18.99 -1.95 -5.40
C VAL A 72 19.57 -0.74 -6.10
N TYR A 73 20.37 -0.94 -7.16
CA TYR A 73 20.92 0.14 -7.97
C TYR A 73 19.81 1.02 -8.58
N SER A 74 18.77 0.40 -9.15
CA SER A 74 17.61 1.13 -9.66
C SER A 74 16.84 1.87 -8.57
N ALA A 75 16.74 1.30 -7.36
CA ALA A 75 16.07 1.93 -6.23
C ALA A 75 16.79 3.21 -5.78
N ALA A 76 18.12 3.18 -5.72
CA ALA A 76 18.94 4.34 -5.39
C ALA A 76 18.84 5.43 -6.47
N ALA A 77 18.94 5.07 -7.75
CA ALA A 77 18.76 6.00 -8.86
C ALA A 77 17.37 6.68 -8.85
N ASN A 78 16.32 5.92 -8.53
CA ASN A 78 14.97 6.48 -8.37
C ASN A 78 14.87 7.40 -7.15
N ALA A 79 15.65 7.15 -6.11
CA ALA A 79 15.66 7.97 -4.90
C ALA A 79 16.41 9.29 -5.09
N SER A 80 17.56 9.26 -5.76
CA SER A 80 18.30 10.47 -6.11
C SER A 80 17.50 11.33 -7.09
N HIS A 81 16.94 10.74 -8.15
CA HIS A 81 16.21 11.50 -9.17
C HIS A 81 14.87 12.07 -8.65
N ASN A 82 14.03 11.27 -8.00
CA ASN A 82 12.67 11.70 -7.66
C ASN A 82 12.55 12.41 -6.31
N LYS A 83 13.51 12.19 -5.40
CA LYS A 83 13.43 12.71 -4.02
C LYS A 83 14.70 13.39 -3.53
N SER A 84 15.71 13.51 -4.39
CA SER A 84 16.99 14.15 -4.07
C SER A 84 17.63 13.55 -2.83
N PHE A 85 17.58 12.21 -2.71
CA PHE A 85 18.29 11.50 -1.64
C PHE A 85 19.78 11.42 -1.99
N ASN A 86 20.63 11.54 -0.97
CA ASN A 86 22.04 11.25 -1.09
C ASN A 86 22.27 9.72 -1.03
N GLU A 87 23.17 9.21 -1.86
CA GLU A 87 23.44 7.77 -1.93
C GLU A 87 24.14 7.26 -0.66
N ALA A 88 25.05 8.06 -0.10
CA ALA A 88 25.78 7.73 1.14
C ALA A 88 24.83 7.58 2.35
N ASP A 89 23.77 8.39 2.40
CA ASP A 89 22.80 8.39 3.50
C ASP A 89 21.64 7.40 3.29
N SER A 90 21.63 6.68 2.16
CA SER A 90 20.55 5.76 1.80
C SER A 90 20.69 4.41 2.49
N VAL A 91 19.62 3.97 3.14
CA VAL A 91 19.55 2.72 3.90
C VAL A 91 18.38 1.87 3.41
N ILE A 92 18.58 0.55 3.35
CA ILE A 92 17.51 -0.39 3.00
C ILE A 92 16.63 -0.60 4.24
N SER A 93 15.49 0.09 4.26
CA SER A 93 14.55 0.04 5.39
C SER A 93 13.73 -1.25 5.41
N LYS A 94 13.29 -1.71 4.23
CA LYS A 94 12.44 -2.89 4.12
C LYS A 94 12.76 -3.65 2.84
N ALA A 95 12.93 -4.96 2.97
CA ALA A 95 13.19 -5.86 1.86
C ALA A 95 12.36 -7.14 2.03
N GLU A 96 11.48 -7.40 1.07
CA GLU A 96 10.52 -8.50 1.08
C GLU A 96 10.54 -9.28 -0.23
N VAL A 97 10.24 -10.58 -0.14
CA VAL A 97 10.08 -11.45 -1.31
C VAL A 97 8.78 -12.21 -1.20
N ASN A 98 7.91 -11.99 -2.18
CA ASN A 98 6.63 -12.65 -2.31
C ASN A 98 6.71 -13.75 -3.36
N GLY A 99 5.99 -14.85 -3.13
CA GLY A 99 5.82 -15.90 -4.13
C GLY A 99 5.00 -15.38 -5.31
N GLY A 100 5.43 -15.69 -6.52
CA GLY A 100 4.71 -15.35 -7.74
C GLY A 100 4.01 -16.57 -8.34
N THR A 101 3.65 -16.45 -9.60
CA THR A 101 3.01 -17.51 -10.38
C THR A 101 3.91 -18.74 -10.50
N ILE A 102 3.33 -19.92 -10.29
CA ILE A 102 4.04 -21.19 -10.43
C ILE A 102 3.63 -21.86 -11.73
N VAL A 103 4.58 -22.00 -12.66
CA VAL A 103 4.35 -22.75 -13.90
C VAL A 103 4.58 -24.23 -13.63
N LYS A 104 3.59 -25.07 -13.94
CA LYS A 104 3.68 -26.53 -13.79
C LYS A 104 4.00 -27.19 -15.14
N ARG A 105 4.87 -28.20 -15.13
CA ARG A 105 5.22 -29.05 -16.28
C ARG A 105 5.17 -30.51 -15.87
N LEU A 106 4.47 -31.36 -16.60
CA LEU A 106 4.43 -32.81 -16.30
C LEU A 106 5.75 -33.46 -16.73
N LYS A 107 6.31 -34.31 -15.86
CA LYS A 107 7.46 -35.16 -16.20
C LYS A 107 7.04 -36.63 -16.08
N PRO A 108 7.18 -37.45 -17.14
CA PRO A 108 6.89 -38.88 -17.07
C PRO A 108 7.87 -39.59 -16.14
N ARG A 109 7.40 -40.64 -15.47
CA ARG A 109 8.15 -41.49 -14.53
C ARG A 109 7.83 -42.97 -14.79
N ALA A 110 8.63 -43.85 -14.18
CA ALA A 110 8.46 -45.30 -14.34
C ALA A 110 7.06 -45.79 -13.91
N ARG A 111 6.63 -46.92 -14.50
CA ARG A 111 5.34 -47.58 -14.25
C ARG A 111 4.12 -46.69 -14.54
N GLY A 112 4.14 -45.95 -15.66
CA GLY A 112 3.01 -45.11 -16.11
C GLY A 112 2.69 -43.90 -15.21
N ARG A 113 3.55 -43.57 -14.24
CA ARG A 113 3.34 -42.43 -13.33
C ARG A 113 3.79 -41.11 -13.97
N SER A 114 3.21 -40.00 -13.56
CA SER A 114 3.68 -38.66 -13.91
C SER A 114 3.68 -37.74 -12.70
N TYR A 115 4.70 -36.88 -12.58
CA TYR A 115 4.78 -35.87 -11.52
C TYR A 115 4.96 -34.46 -12.10
N PRO A 116 4.33 -33.44 -11.49
CA PRO A 116 4.51 -32.06 -11.93
C PRO A 116 5.81 -31.45 -11.38
N ILE A 117 6.65 -30.94 -12.28
CA ILE A 117 7.74 -30.01 -11.97
C ILE A 117 7.18 -28.60 -11.85
N LYS A 118 7.47 -27.93 -10.73
CA LYS A 118 7.10 -26.54 -10.47
C LYS A 118 8.27 -25.63 -10.84
N ARG A 119 8.01 -24.60 -11.66
CA ARG A 119 8.92 -23.48 -11.92
C ARG A 119 8.35 -22.24 -11.23
N PRO A 120 8.76 -21.93 -9.99
CA PRO A 120 8.27 -20.78 -9.26
C PRO A 120 8.88 -19.49 -9.79
N THR A 121 8.11 -18.41 -9.76
CA THR A 121 8.61 -17.04 -9.85
C THR A 121 8.47 -16.35 -8.49
N CYS A 122 9.08 -15.17 -8.35
CA CYS A 122 8.94 -14.33 -7.18
C CYS A 122 8.84 -12.85 -7.56
N HIS A 123 8.26 -12.08 -6.65
CA HIS A 123 8.25 -10.62 -6.69
C HIS A 123 9.14 -10.10 -5.57
N ILE A 124 10.07 -9.21 -5.88
CA ILE A 124 11.01 -8.64 -4.92
C ILE A 124 10.61 -7.19 -4.68
N ILE A 125 10.49 -6.81 -3.42
CA ILE A 125 10.15 -5.46 -2.99
C ILE A 125 11.32 -4.94 -2.15
N ILE A 126 11.92 -3.84 -2.57
CA ILE A 126 12.97 -3.14 -1.81
C ILE A 126 12.50 -1.71 -1.55
N VAL A 127 12.67 -1.26 -0.31
CA VAL A 127 12.33 0.08 0.12
C VAL A 127 13.57 0.76 0.68
N VAL A 128 13.97 1.83 0.02
CA VAL A 128 15.10 2.68 0.41
C VAL A 128 14.57 3.87 1.19
N ARG A 129 15.23 4.19 2.29
CA ARG A 129 14.93 5.34 3.14
C ARG A 129 16.20 6.16 3.31
N ASP A 130 16.03 7.48 3.35
CA ASP A 130 17.08 8.41 3.73
C ASP A 130 17.26 8.39 5.28
N SER A 131 18.47 8.09 5.74
CA SER A 131 18.80 8.03 7.17
C SER A 131 19.05 9.40 7.80
N SER A 132 19.43 10.40 6.99
CA SER A 132 19.67 11.78 7.44
C SER A 132 18.37 12.48 7.86
N LYS A 133 17.27 12.18 7.16
CA LYS A 133 15.91 12.67 7.44
C LYS A 133 15.30 11.89 8.60
N LYS A 134 15.80 12.15 9.81
CA LYS A 134 15.06 11.86 11.05
C LYS A 134 13.92 12.86 11.13
N LYS A 135 12.70 12.39 11.41
CA LYS A 135 11.60 13.31 11.75
C LYS A 135 12.02 14.04 13.02
N THR A 136 12.11 15.36 12.98
CA THR A 136 12.24 16.15 14.19
C THR A 136 10.91 16.10 14.96
N ASP A 137 10.91 16.35 16.26
CA ASP A 137 9.67 16.37 17.04
C ASP A 137 8.64 17.34 16.44
N GLN A 138 9.10 18.45 15.87
CA GLN A 138 8.27 19.43 15.14
C GLN A 138 7.60 18.83 13.89
N ASP A 139 8.32 18.00 13.12
CA ASP A 139 7.73 17.28 11.99
C ASP A 139 6.63 16.34 12.47
N ILE A 140 6.81 15.67 13.62
CA ILE A 140 5.81 14.78 14.20
C ILE A 140 4.55 15.56 14.65
N TYR A 141 4.70 16.78 15.17
CA TYR A 141 3.59 17.64 15.60
C TYR A 141 2.83 18.26 14.42
N LEU A 142 3.52 18.86 13.46
CA LEU A 142 2.92 19.36 12.22
C LEU A 142 2.22 18.24 11.47
N GLU A 143 2.80 17.04 11.53
CA GLU A 143 2.18 15.87 10.97
C GLU A 143 0.83 15.53 11.65
N ARG A 144 0.76 15.69 12.97
CA ARG A 144 -0.45 15.48 13.76
C ARG A 144 -1.49 16.57 13.46
N GLU A 145 -1.11 17.84 13.37
CA GLU A 145 -2.00 18.97 13.03
C GLU A 145 -2.65 18.83 11.65
N ASP A 146 -1.89 18.43 10.62
CA ASP A 146 -2.44 18.21 9.28
C ASP A 146 -3.50 17.10 9.26
N GLU A 147 -3.29 16.04 10.05
CA GLU A 147 -4.30 14.99 10.22
C GLU A 147 -5.56 15.52 10.90
N TRP A 148 -5.43 16.31 11.96
CA TRP A 148 -6.56 16.96 12.66
C TRP A 148 -7.31 17.94 11.75
N ASN A 149 -6.61 18.81 11.03
CA ASN A 149 -7.18 19.77 10.07
C ASN A 149 -7.90 19.07 8.89
N ILE A 150 -7.42 17.90 8.48
CA ILE A 150 -8.12 17.09 7.47
C ILE A 150 -9.37 16.43 8.07
N ILE A 151 -9.26 15.84 9.26
CA ILE A 151 -10.39 15.25 10.01
C ILE A 151 -11.50 16.28 10.21
N ASP A 152 -11.17 17.50 10.62
CA ASP A 152 -12.13 18.57 10.88
C ASP A 152 -12.83 19.06 9.61
N ARG A 153 -12.10 19.23 8.49
CA ARG A 153 -12.71 19.50 7.17
C ARG A 153 -13.66 18.39 6.71
N TYR A 154 -13.34 17.12 6.96
CA TYR A 154 -14.25 16.01 6.66
C TYR A 154 -15.48 16.00 7.58
N ARG A 155 -15.32 16.37 8.85
CA ARG A 155 -16.39 16.53 9.84
C ARG A 155 -17.37 17.61 9.44
N GLU A 156 -16.86 18.74 8.96
CA GLU A 156 -17.67 19.84 8.41
C GLU A 156 -18.44 19.42 7.16
N LYS A 157 -17.78 18.77 6.20
CA LYS A 157 -18.46 18.27 4.99
C LYS A 157 -19.56 17.25 5.28
N GLU A 158 -19.41 16.39 6.29
CA GLU A 158 -20.49 15.49 6.69
C GLU A 158 -21.64 16.23 7.38
N ARG A 159 -21.36 17.20 8.26
CA ARG A 159 -22.38 18.07 8.87
C ARG A 159 -23.17 18.85 7.82
N GLU A 160 -22.51 19.38 6.78
CA GLU A 160 -23.18 20.08 5.68
C GLU A 160 -24.06 19.17 4.83
N ARG A 161 -23.63 17.92 4.59
CA ARG A 161 -24.42 16.94 3.84
C ARG A 161 -25.67 16.53 4.61
N GLU A 162 -25.56 16.30 5.91
CA GLU A 162 -26.71 16.01 6.78
C GLU A 162 -27.68 17.19 6.83
N LYS A 163 -27.18 18.44 6.88
CA LYS A 163 -28.03 19.63 6.79
C LYS A 163 -28.78 19.68 5.46
N LYS A 164 -28.11 19.43 4.33
CA LYS A 164 -28.74 19.39 3.00
C LYS A 164 -29.73 18.24 2.84
N GLU A 165 -29.49 17.09 3.48
CA GLU A 165 -30.43 15.95 3.51
C GLU A 165 -31.68 16.31 4.31
N LYS A 166 -31.53 16.90 5.50
CA LYS A 166 -32.64 17.40 6.31
C LYS A 166 -33.44 18.50 5.62
N GLU A 167 -32.78 19.47 4.99
CA GLU A 167 -33.45 20.50 4.19
C GLU A 167 -34.19 19.91 2.99
N ARG A 168 -33.64 18.88 2.33
CA ARG A 168 -34.34 18.14 1.28
C ARG A 168 -35.56 17.42 1.87
N GLU A 169 -35.41 16.68 2.96
CA GLU A 169 -36.49 15.98 3.66
C GLU A 169 -37.60 16.93 4.15
N GLU A 170 -37.26 18.11 4.66
CA GLU A 170 -38.22 19.16 5.03
C GLU A 170 -38.94 19.72 3.80
N LYS A 171 -38.23 19.92 2.68
CA LYS A 171 -38.79 20.43 1.43
C LYS A 171 -39.70 19.39 0.73
N TYR A 172 -39.35 18.10 0.80
CA TYR A 172 -40.20 16.99 0.36
C TYR A 172 -41.36 16.72 1.35
N GLY A 173 -41.12 16.89 2.64
CA GLY A 173 -42.11 16.80 3.71
C GLY A 173 -43.13 17.95 3.71
N GLN A 174 -42.77 19.12 3.18
CA GLN A 174 -43.71 20.22 2.91
C GLN A 174 -44.47 20.03 1.59
N LYS A 175 -43.87 19.45 0.54
CA LYS A 175 -44.58 19.10 -0.70
C LYS A 175 -45.62 17.98 -0.50
N ASN A 176 -45.42 17.11 0.47
CA ASN A 176 -46.38 16.08 0.88
C ASN A 176 -47.39 16.55 1.94
N LYS A 177 -47.37 17.84 2.30
CA LYS A 177 -48.47 18.50 3.03
C LYS A 177 -49.38 19.19 2.01
N SER A 178 -49.92 18.42 1.07
CA SER A 178 -51.12 18.86 0.36
C SER A 178 -52.29 18.83 1.35
N PRO A 179 -53.10 19.89 1.49
CA PRO A 179 -54.34 19.87 2.30
C PRO A 179 -55.46 19.01 1.69
N TRP A 180 -55.16 18.20 0.67
CA TRP A 180 -56.14 17.68 -0.27
C TRP A 180 -55.90 16.20 -0.57
N PHE A 181 -56.22 15.35 0.42
CA PHE A 181 -56.72 14.00 0.18
C PHE A 181 -57.75 13.70 1.28
N PRO A 182 -59.05 13.56 0.94
CA PRO A 182 -60.07 13.14 1.90
C PRO A 182 -59.82 11.68 2.30
N THR A 183 -59.89 11.38 3.60
CA THR A 183 -59.97 9.99 4.07
C THR A 183 -61.32 9.40 3.67
N TRP A 184 -61.41 8.80 2.48
CA TRP A 184 -62.51 7.94 2.10
C TRP A 184 -62.06 6.48 2.10
N TRP A 185 -62.10 5.88 3.29
CA TRP A 185 -62.36 4.46 3.50
C TRP A 185 -63.31 4.39 4.69
N GLY A 186 -64.60 4.25 4.37
CA GLY A 186 -65.61 3.89 5.34
C GLY A 186 -65.26 2.54 5.96
N LYS A 187 -65.33 2.47 7.29
CA LYS A 187 -65.36 1.19 8.00
C LYS A 187 -66.64 0.46 7.59
N PRO A 188 -66.60 -0.83 7.18
CA PRO A 188 -67.81 -1.64 7.26
C PRO A 188 -68.21 -1.75 8.74
N LYS A 189 -69.46 -1.37 9.05
CA LYS A 189 -70.12 -1.72 10.32
C LYS A 189 -70.46 -3.22 10.31
N ALA A 190 -70.58 -3.75 11.53
CA ALA A 190 -70.90 -5.13 11.92
C ALA A 190 -71.78 -5.93 10.95
#